data_AF-A0A7C5J604-F1
#
_entry.id   AF-A0A7C5J604-F1
#
_cell.length_a   1.000
_cell.length_b   1.000
_cell.length_c   1.000
_cell.angle_alpha   90.00
_cell.angle_beta   90.00
_cell.angle_gamma   90.00
#
_symmetry.space_group_name_H-M   'P 1'
#
loop_
_entity.id
_entity.type
_entity.pdbx_description
1 polymer ?
#
loop_
_entity_poly.entity_id
_entity_poly.type
_entity_poly.pdbx_seq_one_letter_code
_entity_poly.pdbx_strand_id
1 'polypeptide(L)'
;SKAARAFDDGERSVAALRALVIVPLEEALDSVDYVTVADADDVSVLSDDDAVADRAVLAVAARVGATRLIDNLVLGEDPAPVQP
;
A
#
# COMPACT_ATOMS: atom_id res chain seq x y z
N SER A 1 1.99 -5.40 8.42
CA SER A 1 0.95 -4.97 7.44
C SER A 1 0.36 -6.18 6.71
N LYS A 2 -0.95 -6.23 6.43
CA LYS A 2 -1.59 -7.33 5.67
C LYS A 2 -1.03 -7.46 4.24
N ALA A 3 -0.82 -6.33 3.57
CA ALA A 3 -0.24 -6.31 2.22
C ALA A 3 1.22 -6.79 2.21
N ALA A 4 2.04 -6.40 3.19
CA ALA A 4 3.42 -6.89 3.33
C ALA A 4 3.47 -8.41 3.47
N ARG A 5 2.62 -8.98 4.34
CA ARG A 5 2.53 -10.43 4.51
C ARG A 5 2.05 -11.13 3.24
N ALA A 6 1.03 -10.61 2.56
CA ALA A 6 0.56 -11.17 1.31
C ALA A 6 1.66 -11.15 0.24
N PHE A 7 2.43 -10.07 0.17
CA PHE A 7 3.59 -9.96 -0.71
C PHE A 7 4.66 -10.99 -0.36
N ASP A 8 4.99 -11.16 0.92
CA ASP A 8 5.94 -12.19 1.37
C ASP A 8 5.45 -13.62 1.04
N ASP A 9 4.14 -13.84 1.09
CA ASP A 9 3.47 -15.10 0.71
C ASP A 9 3.33 -15.29 -0.81
N GLY A 10 3.79 -14.32 -1.62
CA GLY A 10 3.87 -14.42 -3.08
C GLY A 10 2.81 -13.65 -3.88
N GLU A 11 1.93 -12.89 -3.22
CA GLU A 11 0.98 -12.01 -3.92
C GLU A 11 1.74 -10.92 -4.69
N ARG A 12 1.37 -10.69 -5.95
CA ARG A 12 2.01 -9.71 -6.83
C ARG A 12 1.01 -8.82 -7.55
N SER A 13 -0.29 -9.12 -7.54
CA SER A 13 -1.32 -8.29 -8.14
C SER A 13 -1.39 -6.93 -7.44
N VAL A 14 -1.25 -5.85 -8.21
CA VAL A 14 -1.41 -4.48 -7.72
C VAL A 14 -2.78 -4.29 -7.09
N ALA A 15 -3.85 -4.71 -7.79
CA ALA A 15 -5.21 -4.62 -7.29
C ALA A 15 -5.39 -5.34 -5.93
N ALA A 16 -4.87 -6.56 -5.80
CA ALA A 16 -4.99 -7.34 -4.56
C ALA A 16 -4.26 -6.67 -3.39
N LEU A 17 -3.01 -6.25 -3.61
CA LEU A 17 -2.20 -5.58 -2.58
C LEU A 17 -2.83 -4.26 -2.15
N ARG A 18 -3.35 -3.46 -3.09
CA ARG A 18 -4.07 -2.22 -2.82
C ARG A 18 -5.36 -2.46 -2.04
N ALA A 19 -6.14 -3.48 -2.41
CA ALA A 19 -7.39 -3.83 -1.75
C ALA A 19 -7.18 -4.19 -0.26
N LEU A 20 -6.08 -4.88 0.07
CA LEU A 20 -5.72 -5.22 1.45
C LEU A 20 -5.45 -4.00 2.35
N VAL A 21 -5.28 -2.82 1.76
CA VAL A 21 -4.91 -1.58 2.44
C VAL A 21 -6.05 -0.57 2.40
N ILE A 22 -6.69 -0.36 1.25
CA ILE A 22 -7.74 0.65 1.12
C ILE A 22 -8.99 0.31 1.94
N VAL A 23 -9.43 -0.95 1.92
CA VAL A 23 -10.64 -1.39 2.64
C VAL A 23 -10.59 -1.07 4.14
N PRO A 24 -9.55 -1.46 4.91
CA PRO A 24 -9.49 -1.11 6.33
C PRO A 24 -9.27 0.39 6.59
N LEU A 25 -8.67 1.14 5.67
CA LEU A 25 -8.49 2.59 5.83
C LEU A 25 -9.82 3.34 5.67
N GLU A 26 -10.65 2.94 4.71
CA GLU A 26 -11.99 3.51 4.50
C GLU A 26 -12.91 3.27 5.71
N GLU A 27 -12.71 2.18 6.46
CA GLU A 27 -13.46 1.88 7.69
C GLU A 27 -12.98 2.69 8.91
N ALA A 28 -11.72 3.14 8.91
CA ALA A 28 -11.06 3.69 10.11
C ALA A 28 -10.77 5.19 10.05
N LEU A 29 -10.71 5.79 8.85
CA LEU A 29 -10.31 7.18 8.62
C LEU A 29 -11.45 8.00 8.03
N ASP A 30 -11.39 9.32 8.19
CA ASP A 30 -12.47 10.21 7.73
C ASP A 30 -12.55 10.28 6.20
N SER A 31 -11.41 10.23 5.51
CA SER A 31 -11.34 10.11 4.06
C SER A 31 -10.00 9.54 3.60
N VAL A 32 -10.01 8.79 2.50
CA VAL A 32 -8.80 8.30 1.83
C VAL A 32 -8.59 9.11 0.56
N ASP A 33 -7.47 9.82 0.45
CA ASP A 33 -7.11 10.58 -0.75
C ASP A 33 -6.60 9.63 -1.84
N TYR A 34 -5.71 8.71 -1.48
CA TYR A 34 -5.25 7.66 -2.37
C TYR A 34 -4.63 6.48 -1.61
N VAL A 35 -4.66 5.32 -2.27
CA VAL A 35 -3.80 4.17 -2.01
C VAL A 35 -3.27 3.73 -3.37
N THR A 36 -1.96 3.78 -3.54
CA THR A 36 -1.27 3.53 -4.81
C THR A 36 -0.14 2.54 -4.61
N VAL A 37 0.08 1.70 -5.61
CA VAL A 37 1.30 0.88 -5.75
C VAL A 37 2.12 1.45 -6.89
N ALA A 38 3.41 1.64 -6.66
CA ALA A 38 4.34 2.16 -7.64
C ALA A 38 5.60 1.29 -7.72
N ASP A 39 6.31 1.36 -8.84
CA ASP A 39 7.62 0.76 -8.97
C ASP A 39 8.59 1.34 -7.92
N ALA A 40 9.45 0.48 -7.34
CA ALA A 40 10.35 0.88 -6.26
C ALA A 40 11.54 1.73 -6.71
N ASP A 41 11.95 1.63 -7.98
CA ASP A 41 13.14 2.28 -8.49
C ASP A 41 12.83 3.66 -9.09
N ASP A 42 11.67 3.81 -9.76
CA ASP A 42 11.30 5.06 -10.43
C ASP A 42 10.00 5.73 -9.94
N VAL A 43 9.26 5.09 -9.03
CA VAL A 43 8.02 5.61 -8.43
C VAL A 43 6.92 5.85 -9.48
N SER A 44 7.01 5.19 -10.63
CA SER A 44 5.91 5.16 -11.61
C SER A 44 4.74 4.37 -11.05
N VAL A 45 3.54 4.95 -11.12
CA VAL A 45 2.33 4.31 -10.62
C VAL A 45 1.98 3.12 -11.51
N LEU A 46 1.81 1.96 -10.87
CA LEU A 46 1.35 0.75 -11.53
C LEU A 46 -0.18 0.75 -11.59
N SER A 47 -0.73 0.21 -12.66
CA SER A 47 -2.16 0.04 -12.87
C SER A 47 -2.68 -1.18 -12.11
N ASP A 48 -3.99 -1.25 -11.85
CA ASP A 48 -4.60 -2.38 -11.14
C ASP A 48 -4.41 -3.73 -11.88
N ASP A 49 -4.25 -3.70 -13.20
CA ASP A 49 -3.99 -4.88 -14.05
C ASP A 49 -2.50 -5.33 -14.05
N ASP A 50 -1.61 -4.52 -13.47
CA ASP A 50 -0.18 -4.83 -13.40
C ASP A 50 0.14 -5.80 -12.25
N ALA A 51 1.32 -6.41 -12.35
CA ALA A 51 1.93 -7.18 -11.28
C ALA A 51 3.22 -6.48 -10.82
N VAL A 52 3.43 -6.50 -9.51
CA VAL A 52 4.68 -6.05 -8.88
C VAL A 52 5.79 -7.05 -9.19
N ALA A 53 7.01 -6.56 -9.36
CA ALA A 53 8.22 -7.37 -9.46
C ALA A 53 8.72 -7.78 -8.05
N ASP A 54 10.02 -7.59 -7.77
CA ASP A 54 10.62 -7.94 -6.49
C ASP A 54 10.38 -6.90 -5.40
N ARG A 55 10.13 -5.64 -5.78
CA ARG A 55 9.83 -4.53 -4.87
C ARG A 55 8.77 -3.61 -5.44
N ALA A 56 8.01 -2.95 -4.56
CA ALA A 56 7.12 -1.85 -4.92
C ALA A 56 6.91 -0.90 -3.73
N VAL A 57 6.65 0.38 -4.02
CA VAL A 57 6.19 1.34 -3.02
C VAL A 57 4.67 1.26 -2.92
N LEU A 58 4.17 0.87 -1.75
CA LEU A 58 2.78 1.07 -1.37
C LEU A 58 2.67 2.42 -0.65
N ALA A 59 2.03 3.40 -1.27
CA ALA A 59 1.86 4.74 -0.71
C ALA A 59 0.40 5.04 -0.39
N VAL A 60 0.17 5.67 0.76
CA VAL A 60 -1.16 6.06 1.23
C VAL A 60 -1.22 7.53 1.63
N ALA A 61 -2.37 8.14 1.39
CA ALA A 61 -2.71 9.41 2.00
C ALA A 61 -4.19 9.40 2.42
N ALA A 62 -4.45 9.90 3.63
CA ALA A 62 -5.78 9.92 4.21
C ALA A 62 -5.91 11.05 5.23
N ARG A 63 -7.12 11.30 5.71
CA ARG A 63 -7.42 12.40 6.65
C ARG A 63 -7.99 11.92 7.97
N VAL A 64 -7.61 12.65 9.02
CA VAL A 64 -8.20 12.61 10.36
C VAL A 64 -8.49 14.05 10.79
N GLY A 65 -9.76 14.43 10.81
CA GLY A 65 -10.23 15.79 10.90
C GLY A 65 -9.63 16.67 9.79
N ALA A 66 -8.95 17.74 10.18
CA ALA A 66 -8.26 18.63 9.25
C ALA A 66 -6.86 18.13 8.85
N THR A 67 -6.32 17.12 9.55
CA THR A 67 -4.95 16.65 9.37
C THR A 67 -4.89 15.67 8.20
N ARG A 68 -3.92 15.87 7.31
CA ARG A 68 -3.61 14.94 6.22
C ARG A 68 -2.39 14.11 6.60
N LEU A 69 -2.58 12.80 6.72
CA LEU A 69 -1.55 11.84 7.01
C LEU A 69 -1.05 11.22 5.70
N ILE A 70 0.24 10.95 5.65
CA ILE A 70 0.88 10.19 4.58
C ILE A 70 1.70 9.08 5.23
N ASP A 71 1.76 7.95 4.56
CA ASP A 71 2.66 6.86 4.91
C ASP A 71 3.01 6.07 3.64
N ASN A 72 4.13 5.38 3.68
CA ASN A 72 4.56 4.50 2.60
C ASN A 72 5.33 3.30 3.14
N LEU A 73 5.27 2.20 2.41
CA LEU A 73 6.01 0.98 2.70
C LEU A 73 6.59 0.41 1.41
N VAL A 74 7.88 0.09 1.40
CA VAL A 74 8.52 -0.62 0.29
C VAL A 74 8.34 -2.13 0.52
N LEU A 75 7.42 -2.74 -0.23
CA LEU A 75 7.20 -4.18 -0.24
C LEU A 75 8.47 -4.88 -0.76
N GLY A 76 8.87 -5.98 -0.11
CA GLY A 76 10.09 -6.71 -0.45
C GLY A 76 11.39 -6.11 0.10
N GLU A 77 11.32 -4.99 0.84
CA GLU A 77 12.49 -4.33 1.43
C GLU A 77 12.26 -3.96 2.91
N ASP A 78 11.18 -3.23 3.19
CA ASP A 78 10.87 -2.79 4.54
C ASP A 78 10.32 -3.96 5.38
N PRO A 79 10.70 -4.05 6.67
CA PRO A 79 10.07 -4.99 7.57
C PRO A 79 8.57 -4.67 7.69
N ALA A 80 7.74 -5.70 7.72
CA ALA A 80 6.32 -5.52 7.98
C ALA A 80 6.11 -4.69 9.27
N PRO A 81 5.32 -3.60 9.25
CA PRO A 81 5.06 -2.82 10.45
C PRO A 81 4.55 -3.72 11.58
N VAL A 82 5.14 -3.58 12.75
CA VAL A 82 4.79 -4.32 13.97
C VAL A 82 3.29 -4.17 14.22
N GLN A 83 2.57 -5.28 14.24
CA GLN A 83 1.19 -5.33 14.70
C GLN A 83 1.20 -5.53 16.22
N PRO A 84 0.40 -4.79 16.98
CA PRO A 84 0.17 -5.07 18.40
C PRO A 84 -0.53 -6.42 18.61
#